data_AF-A0A6I7WRP2-F1
#
_entry.id   AF-A0A6I7WRP2-F1
#
_cell.length_a   1.000
_cell.length_b   1.000
_cell.length_c   1.000
_cell.angle_alpha   90.00
_cell.angle_beta   90.00
_cell.angle_gamma   90.00
#
_symmetry.space_group_name_H-M   'P 1'
#
loop_
_entity.id
_entity.type
_entity.pdbx_description
1 polymer ?
#
loop_
_entity_poly.entity_id
_entity_poly.type
_entity_poly.pdbx_seq_one_letter_code
_entity_poly.pdbx_strand_id
1 'polypeptide(L)'
;MYVLAFLQFLIIGLMLIYASRLQWGSAGEISLSIINLIVIRILVGTTSGSSALIVAHELIHRSQRHMQMLGKMLLYTVCYEHFLIAHLQGHHLSVATPEDIATAKLNEDFKTYWKRVTIGHFKYA
;
A
#
# COMPACT_ATOMS: atom_id res chain seq x y z
N MET A 1 9.64 4.77 -12.96
CA MET A 1 8.38 5.11 -12.28
C MET A 1 7.16 4.80 -13.13
N TYR A 2 7.01 5.36 -14.34
CA TYR A 2 5.83 5.08 -15.18
C TYR A 2 5.65 3.60 -15.56
N VAL A 3 6.74 2.87 -15.84
CA VAL A 3 6.67 1.42 -16.09
C VAL A 3 6.13 0.68 -14.87
N LEU A 4 6.61 1.00 -13.66
CA LEU A 4 6.12 0.39 -12.42
C LEU A 4 4.64 0.74 -12.16
N ALA A 5 4.23 1.97 -12.43
CA ALA A 5 2.84 2.39 -12.34
C ALA A 5 1.94 1.62 -13.31
N PHE A 6 2.37 1.48 -14.58
CA PHE A 6 1.67 0.69 -15.58
C PHE A 6 1.57 -0.79 -15.17
N LEU A 7 2.67 -1.38 -14.70
CA LEU A 7 2.70 -2.75 -14.21
C LEU A 7 1.74 -2.95 -13.03
N GLN A 8 1.59 -1.96 -12.13
CA GLN A 8 0.61 -2.04 -11.05
C GLN A 8 -0.81 -2.18 -11.59
N PHE A 9 -1.24 -1.30 -12.50
CA PHE A 9 -2.59 -1.38 -13.07
C PHE A 9 -2.80 -2.68 -13.84
N LEU A 10 -1.78 -3.15 -14.57
CA LEU A 10 -1.80 -4.42 -15.28
C LEU A 10 -1.96 -5.60 -14.30
N ILE A 11 -1.17 -5.65 -13.23
CA ILE A 11 -1.20 -6.72 -12.23
C ILE A 11 -2.56 -6.76 -11.53
N ILE A 12 -3.11 -5.61 -11.15
CA ILE A 12 -4.43 -5.53 -10.52
C ILE A 12 -5.51 -5.99 -11.50
N GLY A 13 -5.46 -5.57 -12.77
CA GLY A 13 -6.40 -6.02 -13.80
C GLY A 13 -6.33 -7.54 -14.01
N LEU A 14 -5.13 -8.10 -14.15
CA LEU A 14 -4.92 -9.55 -14.30
C LEU A 14 -5.39 -10.32 -13.06
N MET A 15 -5.15 -9.79 -11.86
CA MET A 15 -5.63 -10.37 -10.61
C MET A 15 -7.17 -10.43 -10.58
N LEU A 16 -7.85 -9.33 -10.96
CA LEU A 16 -9.31 -9.29 -10.99
C LEU A 16 -9.89 -10.26 -12.03
N ILE A 17 -9.27 -10.35 -13.22
CA ILE A 17 -9.64 -11.35 -14.24
C ILE A 17 -9.46 -12.77 -13.70
N TYR A 18 -8.33 -13.06 -13.05
CA TYR A 18 -8.09 -14.37 -12.47
C TYR A 18 -9.11 -14.71 -11.38
N ALA A 19 -9.34 -13.78 -10.44
CA ALA A 19 -10.31 -13.95 -9.36
C ALA A 19 -11.74 -14.19 -9.89
N SER A 20 -12.13 -13.54 -10.99
CA SER A 20 -13.45 -13.73 -11.63
C SER A 20 -13.66 -15.13 -12.22
N ARG A 21 -12.59 -15.89 -12.42
CA ARG A 21 -12.61 -17.25 -13.02
C ARG A 21 -12.52 -18.37 -12.00
N LEU A 22 -12.41 -18.05 -10.71
CA LEU A 22 -12.38 -19.05 -9.65
C LEU A 22 -13.68 -19.86 -9.61
N GLN A 23 -13.55 -21.16 -9.37
CA GLN A 23 -14.66 -22.11 -9.37
C GLN A 23 -15.01 -22.51 -7.94
N TRP A 24 -16.29 -22.73 -7.67
CA TRP A 24 -16.83 -22.99 -6.33
C TRP A 24 -17.87 -24.11 -6.31
N GLY A 25 -17.95 -24.94 -7.36
CA GLY A 25 -19.02 -25.91 -7.56
C GLY A 25 -18.83 -27.24 -6.82
N SER A 26 -17.58 -27.68 -6.64
CA SER A 26 -17.25 -28.91 -5.90
C SER A 26 -16.28 -28.66 -4.75
N ALA A 27 -16.21 -29.60 -3.79
CA ALA A 27 -15.26 -29.50 -2.68
C ALA A 27 -13.79 -29.41 -3.14
N GLY A 28 -13.44 -30.08 -4.24
CA GLY A 28 -12.12 -30.01 -4.85
C GLY A 28 -11.83 -28.63 -5.46
N GLU A 29 -12.79 -28.06 -6.20
CA GLU A 29 -12.70 -26.72 -6.76
C GLU A 29 -12.60 -25.64 -5.69
N ILE A 30 -13.41 -25.75 -4.62
CA ILE A 30 -13.36 -24.82 -3.50
C ILE A 30 -11.97 -24.83 -2.85
N SER A 31 -11.43 -26.03 -2.59
CA SER A 31 -10.10 -26.18 -1.98
C SER A 31 -9.01 -25.54 -2.85
N LEU A 32 -9.04 -25.80 -4.16
CA LEU A 32 -8.09 -25.22 -5.11
C LEU A 32 -8.24 -23.70 -5.22
N SER A 33 -9.48 -23.18 -5.27
CA SER A 33 -9.77 -21.76 -5.33
C SER A 33 -9.26 -21.01 -4.09
N ILE A 34 -9.41 -21.58 -2.89
CA ILE A 34 -8.86 -21.01 -1.66
C ILE A 34 -7.33 -20.95 -1.71
N ILE A 35 -6.67 -22.04 -2.11
CA ILE A 35 -5.20 -22.07 -2.26
C ILE A 35 -4.76 -20.99 -3.24
N ASN A 36 -5.41 -20.92 -4.40
CA ASN A 36 -5.12 -19.93 -5.42
C ASN A 36 -5.29 -18.50 -4.89
N LEU A 37 -6.37 -18.20 -4.16
CA LEU A 37 -6.56 -16.89 -3.54
C LEU A 37 -5.44 -16.51 -2.58
N ILE A 38 -4.97 -17.45 -1.76
CA ILE A 38 -3.84 -17.20 -0.86
C ILE A 38 -2.57 -16.89 -1.65
N VAL A 39 -2.27 -17.68 -2.68
CA VAL A 39 -1.10 -17.48 -3.54
C VAL A 39 -1.15 -16.13 -4.25
N ILE A 40 -2.28 -15.78 -4.89
CA ILE A 40 -2.38 -14.49 -5.60
C ILE A 40 -2.28 -13.32 -4.63
N ARG A 41 -2.85 -13.43 -3.41
CA ARG A 41 -2.77 -12.38 -2.39
C ARG A 41 -1.31 -12.10 -2.02
N ILE A 42 -0.50 -13.14 -1.84
CA ILE A 42 0.91 -12.98 -1.50
C ILE A 42 1.67 -12.35 -2.66
N LEU A 43 1.50 -12.87 -3.88
CA LEU A 43 2.22 -12.38 -5.07
C LEU A 43 1.87 -10.94 -5.43
N VAL A 44 0.56 -10.65 -5.55
CA VAL A 44 0.08 -9.31 -5.92
C VAL A 44 0.32 -8.32 -4.79
N GLY A 45 0.08 -8.73 -3.53
CA GLY A 45 0.28 -7.88 -2.37
C GLY A 45 1.73 -7.43 -2.19
N THR A 46 2.68 -8.37 -2.27
CA THR A 46 4.12 -8.05 -2.16
C THR A 46 4.60 -7.16 -3.29
N THR A 47 4.20 -7.44 -4.53
CA THR A 47 4.58 -6.62 -5.68
C THR A 47 4.00 -5.21 -5.59
N SER A 48 2.73 -5.09 -5.19
CA SER A 48 2.04 -3.80 -5.04
C SER A 48 2.71 -2.87 -4.03
N GLY A 49 3.38 -3.39 -3.01
CA GLY A 49 4.18 -2.57 -2.11
C GLY A 49 5.28 -1.79 -2.83
N SER A 50 5.94 -2.41 -3.80
CA SER A 50 7.02 -1.77 -4.57
C SER A 50 6.51 -0.93 -5.74
N SER A 51 5.54 -1.44 -6.50
CA SER A 51 5.02 -0.78 -7.71
C SER A 51 3.98 0.31 -7.43
N ALA A 52 3.21 0.19 -6.35
CA ALA A 52 2.21 1.19 -5.97
C ALA A 52 2.76 2.15 -4.92
N LEU A 53 3.14 1.69 -3.72
CA LEU A 53 3.42 2.59 -2.59
C LEU A 53 4.67 3.46 -2.81
N ILE A 54 5.79 2.86 -3.20
CA ILE A 54 7.04 3.61 -3.42
C ILE A 54 6.88 4.62 -4.57
N VAL A 55 6.25 4.19 -5.67
CA VAL A 55 6.03 5.06 -6.83
C VAL A 55 5.04 6.16 -6.49
N ALA A 56 3.95 5.84 -5.78
CA ALA A 56 2.97 6.81 -5.34
C ALA A 56 3.60 7.86 -4.43
N HIS A 57 4.41 7.45 -3.43
CA HIS A 57 5.14 8.35 -2.54
C HIS A 57 5.89 9.41 -3.35
N GLU A 58 6.69 9.00 -4.33
CA GLU A 58 7.43 9.97 -5.13
C GLU A 58 6.50 10.88 -5.94
N LEU A 59 5.47 10.30 -6.57
CA LEU A 59 4.58 11.02 -7.48
C LEU A 59 3.71 12.07 -6.77
N ILE A 60 3.29 11.82 -5.53
CA ILE A 60 2.49 12.78 -4.75
C ILE A 60 3.31 14.00 -4.33
N HIS A 61 4.64 13.88 -4.24
CA HIS A 61 5.55 15.00 -3.97
C HIS A 61 5.84 15.88 -5.20
N ARG A 62 5.51 15.42 -6.40
CA ARG A 62 5.76 16.19 -7.64
C ARG A 62 4.79 17.38 -7.73
N SER A 63 5.25 18.50 -8.28
CA SER A 63 4.42 19.70 -8.48
C SER A 63 3.39 19.56 -9.61
N GLN A 64 3.60 18.62 -10.52
CA GLN A 64 2.78 18.45 -11.71
C GLN A 64 1.49 17.68 -11.38
N ARG A 65 0.33 18.29 -11.67
CA ARG A 65 -1.00 17.75 -11.29
C ARG A 65 -1.27 16.33 -11.80
N HIS A 66 -0.81 16.00 -13.02
CA HIS A 66 -1.02 14.67 -13.59
C HIS A 66 -0.18 13.60 -12.87
N MET A 67 1.02 13.94 -12.39
CA MET A 67 1.85 13.04 -11.58
C MET A 67 1.18 12.79 -10.23
N GLN A 68 0.70 13.84 -9.56
CA GLN A 68 -0.04 13.69 -8.30
C GLN A 68 -1.29 12.83 -8.47
N MET A 69 -2.05 13.04 -9.55
CA MET A 69 -3.22 12.22 -9.87
C MET A 69 -2.84 10.75 -10.06
N LEU A 70 -1.76 10.47 -10.79
CA LEU A 70 -1.24 9.11 -10.95
C LEU A 70 -0.84 8.49 -9.61
N GLY A 71 -0.18 9.25 -8.73
CA GLY A 71 0.16 8.81 -7.38
C GLY A 71 -1.08 8.45 -6.54
N LYS A 72 -2.12 9.28 -6.59
CA LYS A 72 -3.41 8.99 -5.92
C LYS A 72 -4.07 7.73 -6.46
N MET A 73 -4.11 7.58 -7.79
CA MET A 73 -4.66 6.37 -8.42
C MET A 73 -3.91 5.11 -7.99
N LEU A 74 -2.58 5.17 -7.90
CA LEU A 74 -1.79 4.05 -7.38
C LEU A 74 -2.12 3.73 -5.92
N LEU A 75 -2.29 4.73 -5.05
CA LEU A 75 -2.72 4.49 -3.66
C LEU A 75 -4.11 3.84 -3.58
N TYR A 76 -5.04 4.20 -4.47
CA TYR A 76 -6.34 3.53 -4.54
C TYR A 76 -6.23 2.05 -4.89
N THR A 77 -5.27 1.65 -5.74
CA THR A 77 -5.09 0.22 -6.08
C THR A 77 -4.72 -0.66 -4.89
N VAL A 78 -4.21 -0.07 -3.82
CA VAL A 78 -3.82 -0.74 -2.56
C VAL A 78 -4.68 -0.31 -1.38
N CYS A 79 -5.80 0.37 -1.64
CA CYS A 79 -6.74 0.86 -0.62
C CYS A 79 -6.08 1.70 0.48
N TYR A 80 -5.06 2.51 0.13
CA TYR A 80 -4.24 3.25 1.11
C TYR A 80 -4.15 4.74 0.81
N GLU A 81 -5.28 5.37 0.43
CA GLU A 81 -5.29 6.78 0.01
C GLU A 81 -5.07 7.78 1.16
N HIS A 82 -5.50 7.46 2.38
CA HIS A 82 -5.26 8.30 3.57
C HIS A 82 -3.76 8.54 3.83
N PHE A 83 -2.87 7.70 3.27
CA PHE A 83 -1.44 7.94 3.25
C PHE A 83 -1.08 9.32 2.69
N LEU A 84 -1.78 9.79 1.66
CA LEU A 84 -1.51 11.11 1.07
C LEU A 84 -1.60 12.22 2.13
N ILE A 85 -2.67 12.21 2.93
CA ILE A 85 -2.93 13.22 3.96
C ILE A 85 -1.95 13.04 5.11
N ALA A 86 -1.87 11.82 5.65
CA ALA A 86 -1.01 11.50 6.77
C ALA A 86 0.47 11.78 6.47
N HIS A 87 0.92 11.51 5.25
CA HIS A 87 2.30 11.70 4.85
C HIS A 87 2.62 13.17 4.55
N LEU A 88 1.84 13.84 3.71
CA LEU A 88 2.14 15.22 3.30
C LEU A 88 1.82 16.26 4.37
N GLN A 89 0.68 16.12 5.06
CA GLN A 89 0.18 17.10 6.01
C GLN A 89 0.48 16.71 7.47
N GLY A 90 0.73 15.43 7.74
CA GLY A 90 1.21 14.95 9.02
C GLY A 90 2.73 14.87 9.03
N HIS A 91 3.27 13.74 8.56
CA HIS A 91 4.68 13.39 8.69
C HIS A 91 5.61 14.47 8.15
N HIS A 92 5.47 14.93 6.90
CA HIS A 92 6.39 15.94 6.36
C HIS A 92 6.33 17.29 7.06
N LEU A 93 5.19 17.62 7.66
CA LEU A 93 5.02 18.86 8.42
C LEU A 93 5.69 18.79 9.79
N SER A 94 5.62 17.64 10.47
CA SER A 94 6.10 17.44 11.84
C SER A 94 7.27 16.46 11.98
N VAL A 95 7.91 16.07 10.88
CA VAL A 95 9.03 15.12 10.91
C VAL A 95 10.14 15.63 11.84
N ALA A 96 10.70 14.72 12.62
CA ALA A 96 11.68 15.01 13.67
C ALA A 96 11.14 15.83 14.87
N THR A 97 9.83 15.94 15.03
CA THR A 97 9.20 16.53 16.24
C THR A 97 8.42 15.48 17.04
N PRO A 98 8.09 15.75 18.33
CA PRO A 98 7.28 14.84 19.15
C PRO A 98 5.87 14.57 18.62
N GLU A 99 5.35 15.45 17.76
CA GLU A 99 4.00 15.37 17.17
C GLU A 99 3.91 14.35 16.03
N ASP A 100 5.02 14.05 15.34
CA ASP A 100 5.04 13.01 14.32
C ASP A 100 5.06 11.61 14.94
N ILE A 101 4.00 10.85 14.69
CA ILE A 101 3.88 9.47 15.18
C ILE A 101 5.03 8.59 14.69
N ALA A 102 5.58 8.85 13.49
CA ALA A 102 6.62 8.04 12.86
C ALA A 102 8.04 8.43 13.28
N THR A 103 8.22 9.57 13.95
CA THR A 103 9.52 10.00 14.46
C THR A 103 9.93 9.14 15.67
N ALA A 104 11.15 8.62 15.63
CA ALA A 104 11.71 7.86 16.74
C ALA A 104 12.06 8.80 17.91
N LYS A 105 11.73 8.40 19.13
CA LYS A 105 12.08 9.19 20.32
C LYS A 105 13.54 8.97 20.68
N LEU A 106 14.15 9.94 21.36
CA LEU A 106 15.51 9.80 21.86
C LEU A 106 15.60 8.57 22.79
N ASN A 107 16.60 7.73 22.55
CA ASN A 107 16.84 6.46 23.26
C ASN A 107 15.71 5.42 23.14
N GLU A 108 14.82 5.54 22.15
CA GLU A 108 13.81 4.53 21.88
C GLU A 108 14.41 3.35 21.11
N ASP A 109 14.29 2.14 21.68
CA ASP A 109 14.71 0.92 20.98
C ASP A 109 13.73 0.55 19.86
N PHE A 110 14.22 -0.22 18.88
CA PHE A 110 13.44 -0.58 17.70
C PHE A 110 12.13 -1.30 18.03
N LYS A 111 12.10 -2.18 19.04
CA LYS A 111 10.90 -2.96 19.36
C LYS A 111 9.82 -2.05 19.95
N THR A 112 10.22 -1.15 20.84
CA THR A 112 9.33 -0.13 21.42
C THR A 112 8.81 0.82 20.34
N TYR A 113 9.71 1.32 19.49
CA TYR A 113 9.36 2.14 18.32
C TYR A 113 8.34 1.43 17.42
N TRP A 114 8.66 0.22 16.96
CA TRP A 114 7.82 -0.52 16.03
C TRP A 114 6.41 -0.75 16.60
N LYS A 115 6.30 -1.14 17.88
CA LYS A 115 5.01 -1.34 18.54
C LYS A 115 4.23 -0.03 18.65
N ARG A 116 4.86 1.05 19.10
CA ARG A 116 4.22 2.37 19.26
C ARG A 116 3.73 2.91 17.92
N VAL A 117 4.59 2.90 16.91
CA VAL A 117 4.30 3.44 15.57
C VAL A 117 3.22 2.62 14.89
N THR A 118 3.26 1.29 14.98
CA THR A 118 2.24 0.41 14.39
C THR A 118 0.87 0.71 14.99
N ILE A 119 0.75 0.74 16.32
CA ILE A 119 -0.51 1.05 17.00
C ILE A 119 -0.96 2.48 16.67
N GLY A 120 -0.03 3.44 16.60
CA GLY A 120 -0.30 4.81 16.22
C GLY A 120 -0.95 4.91 14.83
N HIS A 121 -0.36 4.25 13.82
CA HIS A 121 -0.91 4.25 12.47
C HIS A 121 -2.35 3.71 12.41
N PHE A 122 -2.71 2.70 13.20
CA PHE A 122 -4.09 2.20 13.24
C PHE A 122 -5.09 3.13 13.95
N LYS A 123 -4.62 4.01 14.83
CA LYS A 123 -5.48 4.96 15.54
C LYS A 123 -5.79 6.22 14.72
N TYR A 124 -4.90 6.57 13.80
CA TYR A 124 -4.97 7.80 13.00
C TYR A 124 -5.19 7.52 11.50
N ALA A 125 -5.43 6.27 11.11
CA ALA A 125 -5.90 5.85 9.78
C ALA A 125 -7.43 5.87 9.72
#